data_AF-D6PBG5-F1
#
_entry.id   AF-D6PBG5-F1
#
_cell.length_a   1.000
_cell.length_b   1.000
_cell.length_c   1.000
_cell.angle_alpha   90.00
_cell.angle_beta   90.00
_cell.angle_gamma   90.00
#
_symmetry.space_group_name_H-M   'P 1'
#
loop_
_entity.id
_entity.type
_entity.pdbx_description
1 polymer ?
#
loop_
_entity_poly.entity_id
_entity_poly.type
_entity_poly.pdbx_seq_one_letter_code
_entity_poly.pdbx_strand_id
1 'polypeptide(L)'
;MTNTSPRSIDLVHISEENYSTLREELSEAGGAVIDLGGFPNLSESVIHGLAVVASGFLPARAPVLLMDDVDHTERLLRMTAELGLAGAIVDVRTLGSAPAIAALPTVGIVLSKQKVEMSVLLRIDWTPTAADILTVVAAGMHGILAEPFIGEETPPTTVKKIATTLDADIQSREKEMRGWLQQMGAVSLSELKRHHLRANSYESAAMSGLRLEGYRQPLPMWSRK
;
A
#
# COMPACT_ATOMS: atom_id res chain seq x y z
N MET A 1 -9.13 -0.83 8.07
CA MET A 1 -9.19 -2.30 7.94
C MET A 1 -9.55 -2.86 9.31
N THR A 2 -10.42 -3.86 9.39
CA THR A 2 -10.87 -4.45 10.65
C THR A 2 -10.93 -5.98 10.55
N ASN A 3 -10.74 -6.68 11.67
CA ASN A 3 -10.86 -8.13 11.73
C ASN A 3 -12.28 -8.60 12.07
N THR A 4 -13.09 -7.74 12.69
CA THR A 4 -14.46 -8.07 13.14
C THR A 4 -15.38 -6.85 13.08
N SER A 5 -16.70 -7.09 13.09
CA SER A 5 -17.76 -6.06 13.17
C SER A 5 -17.55 -4.86 12.22
N PRO A 6 -17.41 -5.10 10.90
CA PRO A 6 -17.16 -4.02 9.95
C PRO A 6 -18.36 -3.09 9.79
N ARG A 7 -18.10 -1.83 9.50
CA ARG A 7 -19.09 -0.90 8.93
C ARG A 7 -19.04 -1.01 7.41
N SER A 8 -20.06 -0.44 6.75
CA SER A 8 -20.17 -0.40 5.28
C SER A 8 -19.05 0.35 4.55
N ILE A 9 -18.15 1.01 5.26
CA ILE A 9 -16.97 1.70 4.72
C ILE A 9 -15.66 0.97 5.05
N ASP A 10 -15.71 -0.03 5.93
CA ASP A 10 -14.52 -0.74 6.39
C ASP A 10 -14.21 -1.91 5.44
N LEU A 11 -12.92 -2.17 5.25
CA LEU A 11 -12.43 -3.38 4.59
C LEU A 11 -12.18 -4.45 5.65
N VAL A 12 -12.76 -5.64 5.47
CA VAL A 12 -12.52 -6.81 6.32
C VAL A 12 -11.18 -7.44 5.96
N HIS A 13 -10.34 -7.62 6.96
CA HIS A 13 -9.09 -8.35 6.84
C HIS A 13 -9.36 -9.85 6.98
N ILE A 14 -9.12 -10.64 5.94
CA ILE A 14 -9.33 -12.08 5.94
C ILE A 14 -7.98 -12.74 6.25
N SER A 15 -7.89 -13.39 7.40
CA SER A 15 -6.74 -14.18 7.86
C SER A 15 -7.23 -15.50 8.46
N GLU A 16 -6.32 -16.39 8.84
CA GLU A 16 -6.67 -17.67 9.46
C GLU A 16 -7.60 -17.53 10.68
N GLU A 17 -7.53 -16.41 11.38
CA GLU A 17 -8.22 -16.18 12.65
C GLU A 17 -9.73 -15.96 12.53
N ASN A 18 -10.24 -15.48 11.38
CA ASN A 18 -11.64 -15.04 11.25
C ASN A 18 -12.46 -15.79 10.19
N TYR A 19 -12.02 -16.97 9.77
CA TYR A 19 -12.71 -17.80 8.77
C TYR A 19 -14.18 -18.11 9.08
N SER A 20 -14.47 -18.37 10.35
CA SER A 20 -15.78 -18.87 10.77
C SER A 20 -16.89 -17.81 10.67
N THR A 21 -16.54 -16.53 10.73
CA THR A 21 -17.49 -15.40 10.74
C THR A 21 -17.53 -14.62 9.43
N LEU A 22 -16.72 -15.00 8.43
CA LEU A 22 -16.57 -14.26 7.16
C LEU A 22 -17.89 -13.95 6.46
N ARG A 23 -18.86 -14.87 6.49
CA ARG A 23 -20.14 -14.64 5.81
C ARG A 23 -20.87 -13.42 6.37
N GLU A 24 -20.97 -13.33 7.69
CA GLU A 24 -21.71 -12.27 8.37
C GLU A 24 -20.94 -10.95 8.28
N GLU A 25 -19.61 -11.01 8.46
CA GLU A 25 -18.76 -9.82 8.39
C GLU A 25 -18.72 -9.23 6.97
N LEU A 26 -18.55 -10.06 5.95
CA LEU A 26 -18.45 -9.57 4.57
C LEU A 26 -19.78 -9.00 4.05
N SER A 27 -20.93 -9.49 4.50
CA SER A 27 -22.22 -8.93 4.04
C SER A 27 -22.44 -7.47 4.44
N GLU A 28 -21.79 -7.02 5.52
CA GLU A 28 -21.90 -5.65 6.05
C GLU A 28 -20.71 -4.76 5.68
N ALA A 29 -19.66 -5.34 5.08
CA ALA A 29 -18.40 -4.66 4.80
C ALA A 29 -18.43 -3.84 3.50
N GLY A 30 -17.59 -2.81 3.45
CA GLY A 30 -17.33 -2.04 2.23
C GLY A 30 -16.41 -2.73 1.24
N GLY A 31 -15.72 -3.80 1.63
CA GLY A 31 -14.77 -4.58 0.83
C GLY A 31 -13.95 -5.55 1.67
N ALA A 32 -12.97 -6.22 1.06
CA ALA A 32 -12.13 -7.20 1.74
C ALA A 32 -10.65 -7.11 1.34
N VAL A 33 -9.78 -7.53 2.25
CA VAL A 33 -8.35 -7.73 2.05
C VAL A 33 -8.02 -9.17 2.43
N ILE A 34 -7.56 -9.98 1.49
CA ILE A 34 -7.12 -11.36 1.77
C ILE A 34 -5.62 -11.31 2.06
N ASP A 35 -5.24 -11.56 3.31
CA ASP A 35 -3.85 -11.56 3.76
C ASP A 35 -3.19 -12.91 3.52
N LEU A 36 -2.45 -13.03 2.43
CA LEU A 36 -1.74 -14.26 2.06
C LEU A 36 -0.60 -14.59 3.04
N GLY A 37 0.03 -13.57 3.64
CA GLY A 37 1.09 -13.74 4.64
C GLY A 37 0.55 -14.19 5.99
N GLY A 38 -0.73 -13.91 6.27
CA GLY A 38 -1.46 -14.37 7.45
C GLY A 38 -1.86 -15.84 7.44
N PHE A 39 -1.44 -16.62 6.42
CA PHE A 39 -1.73 -18.05 6.30
C PHE A 39 -0.48 -18.92 6.20
N PRO A 40 -0.51 -20.14 6.75
CA PRO A 40 0.51 -21.14 6.45
C PRO A 40 0.32 -21.68 5.03
N ASN A 41 1.10 -21.15 4.07
CA ASN A 41 1.28 -21.68 2.72
C ASN A 41 -0.03 -21.98 1.95
N LEU A 42 -0.77 -20.95 1.55
CA LEU A 42 -1.92 -21.13 0.67
C LEU A 42 -1.50 -21.52 -0.75
N SER A 43 -2.09 -22.59 -1.28
CA SER A 43 -2.04 -22.90 -2.71
C SER A 43 -2.84 -21.86 -3.51
N GLU A 44 -2.47 -21.64 -4.78
CA GLU A 44 -3.18 -20.70 -5.65
C GLU A 44 -4.67 -21.06 -5.79
N SER A 45 -5.02 -22.35 -5.83
CA SER A 45 -6.41 -22.80 -5.88
C SER A 45 -7.23 -22.36 -4.67
N VAL A 46 -6.62 -22.37 -3.47
CA VAL A 46 -7.30 -21.89 -2.26
C VAL A 46 -7.49 -20.38 -2.33
N ILE A 47 -6.48 -19.62 -2.77
CA ILE A 47 -6.58 -18.17 -2.94
C ILE A 47 -7.69 -17.79 -3.93
N HIS A 48 -7.81 -18.51 -5.04
CA HIS A 48 -8.93 -18.36 -5.97
C HIS A 48 -10.28 -18.59 -5.28
N GLY A 49 -10.40 -19.67 -4.51
CA GLY A 49 -11.61 -19.98 -3.74
C GLY A 49 -11.97 -18.85 -2.76
N LEU A 50 -10.98 -18.31 -2.04
CA LEU A 50 -11.17 -17.19 -1.11
C LEU A 50 -11.61 -15.92 -1.83
N ALA A 51 -11.01 -15.59 -2.97
CA ALA A 51 -11.41 -14.45 -3.76
C ALA A 51 -12.86 -14.56 -4.25
N VAL A 52 -13.27 -15.75 -4.69
CA VAL A 52 -14.66 -16.03 -5.09
C VAL A 52 -15.62 -15.92 -3.91
N VAL A 53 -15.28 -16.50 -2.76
CA VAL A 53 -16.10 -16.42 -1.54
C VAL A 53 -16.24 -14.96 -1.07
N ALA A 54 -15.14 -14.22 -1.01
CA ALA A 54 -15.14 -12.82 -0.62
C ALA A 54 -16.05 -12.00 -1.54
N SER A 55 -15.87 -12.14 -2.85
CA SER A 55 -16.67 -11.44 -3.85
C SER A 55 -18.14 -11.84 -3.83
N GLY A 56 -18.45 -13.09 -3.46
CA GLY A 56 -19.81 -13.62 -3.39
C GLY A 56 -20.60 -13.16 -2.16
N PHE A 57 -19.93 -12.88 -1.04
CA PHE A 57 -20.58 -12.40 0.18
C PHE A 57 -20.61 -10.88 0.32
N LEU A 58 -19.66 -10.19 -0.30
CA LEU A 58 -19.62 -8.74 -0.29
C LEU A 58 -20.79 -8.11 -1.09
N PRO A 59 -21.20 -6.88 -0.73
CA PRO A 59 -22.09 -6.08 -1.56
C PRO A 59 -21.57 -5.93 -3.00
N ALA A 60 -22.48 -5.77 -3.95
CA ALA A 60 -22.12 -5.62 -5.37
C ALA A 60 -21.11 -4.48 -5.58
N ARG A 61 -20.03 -4.78 -6.31
CA ARG A 61 -18.90 -3.86 -6.62
C ARG A 61 -18.01 -3.47 -5.42
N ALA A 62 -18.14 -4.12 -4.27
CA ALA A 62 -17.17 -3.94 -3.20
C ALA A 62 -15.78 -4.43 -3.66
N PRO A 63 -14.70 -3.68 -3.42
CA PRO A 63 -13.35 -4.08 -3.79
C PRO A 63 -12.87 -5.26 -2.94
N VAL A 64 -12.20 -6.19 -3.61
CA VAL A 64 -11.38 -7.22 -2.97
C VAL A 64 -9.93 -6.93 -3.33
N LEU A 65 -9.05 -6.98 -2.34
CA LEU A 65 -7.61 -6.81 -2.50
C LEU A 65 -6.88 -8.06 -1.97
N LEU A 66 -5.71 -8.33 -2.53
CA LEU A 66 -4.75 -9.28 -1.93
C LEU A 66 -3.69 -8.51 -1.15
N MET A 67 -3.19 -9.10 -0.07
CA MET A 67 -2.04 -8.59 0.67
C MET A 67 -1.00 -9.68 0.82
N ASP A 68 0.27 -9.34 0.65
CA ASP A 68 1.39 -10.25 0.91
C ASP A 68 2.65 -9.44 1.21
N ASP A 69 3.68 -10.14 1.67
CA ASP A 69 5.03 -9.65 1.88
C ASP A 69 5.65 -9.08 0.59
N VAL A 70 6.51 -8.07 0.74
CA VAL A 70 7.33 -7.52 -0.34
C VAL A 70 8.12 -8.57 -1.11
N ASP A 71 8.61 -9.62 -0.46
CA ASP A 71 9.37 -10.71 -1.09
C ASP A 71 8.51 -11.49 -2.09
N HIS A 72 7.19 -11.48 -1.92
CA HIS A 72 6.23 -12.16 -2.78
C HIS A 72 5.53 -11.22 -3.79
N THR A 73 6.01 -9.98 -3.97
CA THR A 73 5.38 -8.97 -4.83
C THR A 73 5.06 -9.48 -6.24
N GLU A 74 5.94 -10.28 -6.87
CA GLU A 74 5.70 -10.82 -8.21
C GLU A 74 4.51 -11.79 -8.26
N ARG A 75 4.41 -12.68 -7.27
CA ARG A 75 3.27 -13.58 -7.13
C ARG A 75 2.00 -12.78 -6.84
N LEU A 76 2.06 -11.87 -5.86
CA LEU A 76 0.94 -11.04 -5.44
C LEU A 76 0.32 -10.26 -6.61
N LEU A 77 1.12 -9.47 -7.34
CA LEU A 77 0.59 -8.64 -8.42
C LEU A 77 0.12 -9.46 -9.62
N ARG A 78 0.78 -10.59 -9.93
CA ARG A 78 0.31 -11.52 -10.95
C ARG A 78 -1.06 -12.09 -10.59
N MET A 79 -1.22 -12.61 -9.37
CA MET A 79 -2.48 -13.19 -8.92
C MET A 79 -3.61 -12.16 -8.86
N THR A 80 -3.32 -10.94 -8.39
CA THR A 80 -4.28 -9.84 -8.40
C THR A 80 -4.79 -9.53 -9.82
N ALA A 81 -3.89 -9.51 -10.83
CA ALA A 81 -4.28 -9.36 -12.23
C ALA A 81 -5.10 -10.55 -12.75
N GLU A 82 -4.65 -11.78 -12.50
CA GLU A 82 -5.31 -13.01 -12.98
C GLU A 82 -6.73 -13.15 -12.44
N LEU A 83 -6.95 -12.75 -11.18
CA LEU A 83 -8.25 -12.78 -10.51
C LEU A 83 -9.11 -11.55 -10.82
N GLY A 84 -8.57 -10.52 -11.49
CA GLY A 84 -9.29 -9.28 -11.78
C GLY A 84 -9.70 -8.50 -10.53
N LEU A 85 -8.89 -8.53 -9.48
CA LEU A 85 -9.17 -7.89 -8.19
C LEU A 85 -8.86 -6.39 -8.24
N ALA A 86 -9.43 -5.63 -7.29
CA ALA A 86 -9.34 -4.16 -7.29
C ALA A 86 -7.92 -3.65 -7.04
N GLY A 87 -7.10 -4.43 -6.32
CA GLY A 87 -5.75 -4.04 -6.00
C GLY A 87 -4.99 -5.02 -5.13
N ALA A 88 -3.78 -4.60 -4.78
CA ALA A 88 -2.87 -5.33 -3.93
C ALA A 88 -2.29 -4.40 -2.85
N ILE A 89 -1.97 -4.97 -1.70
CA ILE A 89 -1.24 -4.33 -0.61
C ILE A 89 0.09 -5.07 -0.46
N VAL A 90 1.19 -4.37 -0.66
CA VAL A 90 2.53 -4.91 -0.43
C VAL A 90 2.95 -4.53 0.98
N ASP A 91 3.14 -5.53 1.83
CA ASP A 91 3.61 -5.34 3.20
C ASP A 91 5.12 -5.15 3.23
N VAL A 92 5.56 -3.96 3.63
CA VAL A 92 6.98 -3.62 3.75
C VAL A 92 7.45 -3.56 5.20
N ARG A 93 6.62 -4.00 6.16
CA ARG A 93 7.02 -4.10 7.58
C ARG A 93 7.95 -5.30 7.83
N THR A 94 7.95 -6.25 6.91
CA THR A 94 8.76 -7.47 6.94
C THR A 94 10.14 -7.30 6.30
N LEU A 95 10.44 -6.10 5.78
CA LEU A 95 11.73 -5.70 5.20
C LEU A 95 12.88 -5.62 6.23
N GLY A 96 12.88 -6.46 7.27
CA GLY A 96 13.94 -6.57 8.27
C GLY A 96 14.45 -5.20 8.74
N SER A 97 15.74 -4.93 8.54
CA SER A 97 16.38 -3.66 8.85
C SER A 97 16.51 -2.69 7.66
N ALA A 98 16.08 -3.11 6.46
CA ALA A 98 16.17 -2.27 5.29
C ALA A 98 15.03 -1.23 5.31
N PRO A 99 15.30 0.03 4.94
CA PRO A 99 14.25 1.03 4.89
C PRO A 99 13.28 0.71 3.77
N ALA A 100 11.99 0.96 3.98
CA ALA A 100 10.94 0.65 3.01
C ALA A 100 11.12 1.26 1.62
N ILE A 101 11.89 2.35 1.50
CA ILE A 101 12.27 2.92 0.20
C ILE A 101 13.00 1.91 -0.71
N ALA A 102 13.64 0.89 -0.13
CA ALA A 102 14.26 -0.21 -0.84
C ALA A 102 13.25 -1.11 -1.58
N ALA A 103 11.97 -1.11 -1.18
CA ALA A 103 10.90 -1.86 -1.83
C ALA A 103 10.45 -1.24 -3.16
N LEU A 104 10.50 0.10 -3.26
CA LEU A 104 9.92 0.87 -4.37
C LEU A 104 10.40 0.42 -5.76
N PRO A 105 11.68 0.08 -5.99
CA PRO A 105 12.14 -0.39 -7.30
C PRO A 105 11.54 -1.73 -7.65
N THR A 106 11.51 -2.67 -6.70
CA THR A 106 10.95 -4.01 -6.89
C THR A 106 9.47 -3.92 -7.22
N VAL A 107 8.70 -3.21 -6.38
CA VAL A 107 7.26 -3.02 -6.58
C VAL A 107 6.97 -2.30 -7.88
N GLY A 108 7.66 -1.19 -8.16
CA GLY A 108 7.47 -0.42 -9.40
C GLY A 108 7.79 -1.21 -10.67
N ILE A 109 8.84 -2.04 -10.66
CA ILE A 109 9.19 -2.88 -11.81
C ILE A 109 8.13 -3.96 -12.04
N VAL A 110 7.71 -4.67 -10.99
CA VAL A 110 6.70 -5.73 -11.11
C VAL A 110 5.37 -5.15 -11.57
N LEU A 111 4.95 -4.02 -11.00
CA LEU A 111 3.73 -3.33 -11.39
C LEU A 111 3.78 -2.88 -12.86
N SER A 112 4.93 -2.36 -13.33
CA SER A 112 5.08 -1.93 -14.74
C SER A 112 4.94 -3.04 -15.77
N LYS A 113 5.09 -4.31 -15.36
CA LYS A 113 4.89 -5.49 -16.21
C LYS A 113 3.42 -5.93 -16.28
N GLN A 114 2.57 -5.48 -15.36
CA GLN A 114 1.16 -5.83 -15.35
C GLN A 114 0.44 -5.11 -16.49
N LYS A 115 -0.44 -5.83 -17.18
CA LYS A 115 -1.23 -5.30 -18.31
C LYS A 115 -2.63 -4.84 -17.90
N VAL A 116 -2.99 -5.07 -16.64
CA VAL A 116 -4.29 -4.76 -16.06
C VAL A 116 -4.09 -3.65 -15.05
N GLU A 117 -4.95 -2.64 -15.11
CA GLU A 117 -5.00 -1.56 -14.12
C GLU A 117 -5.41 -2.15 -12.76
N MET A 118 -4.60 -1.90 -11.74
CA MET A 118 -4.87 -2.31 -10.37
C MET A 118 -4.29 -1.27 -9.41
N SER A 119 -4.95 -1.08 -8.27
CA SER A 119 -4.41 -0.23 -7.21
C SER A 119 -3.33 -0.99 -6.44
N VAL A 120 -2.18 -0.36 -6.17
CA VAL A 120 -1.12 -0.95 -5.34
C VAL A 120 -0.82 -0.02 -4.18
N LEU A 121 -1.00 -0.50 -2.96
CA LEU A 121 -0.73 0.22 -1.72
C LEU A 121 0.49 -0.38 -1.03
N LEU A 122 1.29 0.46 -0.36
CA LEU A 122 2.35 -0.03 0.52
C LEU A 122 1.90 0.02 1.97
N ARG A 123 2.00 -1.09 2.71
CA ARG A 123 1.73 -1.12 4.14
C ARG A 123 2.99 -0.86 4.95
N ILE A 124 2.95 0.13 5.83
CA ILE A 124 4.07 0.56 6.67
C ILE A 124 3.72 0.46 8.17
N ASP A 125 4.72 0.53 9.04
CA ASP A 125 4.63 0.49 10.51
C ASP A 125 5.08 1.80 11.19
N TRP A 126 5.09 2.90 10.46
CA TRP A 126 5.22 4.24 11.04
C TRP A 126 4.13 5.18 10.50
N THR A 127 4.00 6.32 11.16
CA THR A 127 3.07 7.36 10.75
C THR A 127 3.60 8.06 9.48
N PRO A 128 2.91 7.96 8.32
CA PRO A 128 3.43 8.47 7.06
C PRO A 128 3.49 9.99 7.05
N THR A 129 4.61 10.53 6.59
CA THR A 129 4.74 11.96 6.28
C THR A 129 4.14 12.29 4.91
N ALA A 130 3.95 13.57 4.61
CA ALA A 130 3.66 14.01 3.25
C ALA A 130 4.70 13.50 2.24
N ALA A 131 5.97 13.36 2.66
CA ALA A 131 7.08 12.89 1.81
C ALA A 131 6.96 11.45 1.45
N ASP A 132 6.62 10.63 2.42
CA ASP A 132 6.41 9.20 2.21
C ASP A 132 5.31 9.01 1.16
N ILE A 133 4.18 9.71 1.33
CA ILE A 133 3.04 9.61 0.41
C ILE A 133 3.44 10.04 -1.02
N LEU A 134 4.03 11.23 -1.18
CA LEU A 134 4.46 11.69 -2.51
C LEU A 134 5.52 10.78 -3.12
N THR A 135 6.42 10.23 -2.31
CA THR A 135 7.48 9.32 -2.76
C THR A 135 6.92 8.02 -3.30
N VAL A 136 5.99 7.41 -2.55
CA VAL A 136 5.31 6.17 -2.95
C VAL A 136 4.50 6.38 -4.23
N VAL A 137 3.74 7.48 -4.30
CA VAL A 137 2.96 7.81 -5.51
C VAL A 137 3.87 8.06 -6.71
N ALA A 138 4.91 8.88 -6.56
CA ALA A 138 5.85 9.15 -7.64
C ALA A 138 6.64 7.90 -8.08
N ALA A 139 6.81 6.91 -7.21
CA ALA A 139 7.39 5.62 -7.57
C ALA A 139 6.48 4.77 -8.46
N GLY A 140 5.19 5.13 -8.58
CA GLY A 140 4.18 4.44 -9.40
C GLY A 140 3.12 3.67 -8.60
N MET A 141 3.12 3.73 -7.27
CA MET A 141 2.10 3.12 -6.41
C MET A 141 0.94 4.12 -6.21
N HIS A 142 -0.17 3.65 -5.62
CA HIS A 142 -1.39 4.43 -5.47
C HIS A 142 -1.53 5.08 -4.08
N GLY A 143 -0.79 4.60 -3.08
CA GLY A 143 -0.82 5.18 -1.75
C GLY A 143 -0.17 4.31 -0.69
N ILE A 144 -0.38 4.71 0.55
CA ILE A 144 0.16 4.07 1.75
C ILE A 144 -1.00 3.60 2.62
N LEU A 145 -0.85 2.40 3.20
CA LEU A 145 -1.67 1.88 4.27
C LEU A 145 -0.86 1.95 5.57
N ALA A 146 -1.36 2.68 6.56
CA ALA A 146 -0.75 2.77 7.88
C ALA A 146 -1.84 2.72 8.95
N GLU A 147 -1.51 2.18 10.12
CA GLU A 147 -2.38 2.30 11.29
C GLU A 147 -2.29 3.73 11.83
N PRO A 148 -3.40 4.30 12.31
CA PRO A 148 -3.39 5.65 12.86
C PRO A 148 -2.66 5.66 14.22
N PHE A 149 -1.95 6.75 14.52
CA PHE A 149 -1.27 7.01 15.80
C PHE A 149 -0.16 6.00 16.17
N ILE A 150 0.47 5.36 15.18
CA ILE A 150 1.59 4.45 15.45
C ILE A 150 2.74 5.22 16.12
N GLY A 151 3.22 4.70 17.24
CA GLY A 151 4.35 5.27 18.00
C GLY A 151 3.98 6.46 18.88
N GLU A 152 2.71 6.85 18.96
CA GLU A 152 2.28 7.88 19.91
C GLU A 152 2.16 7.32 21.34
N GLU A 153 2.73 8.03 22.31
CA GLU A 153 2.69 7.60 23.72
C GLU A 153 1.27 7.65 24.32
N THR A 154 0.45 8.59 23.86
CA THR A 154 -0.90 8.83 24.38
C THR A 154 -1.93 8.94 23.25
N PRO A 155 -2.24 7.82 22.56
CA PRO A 155 -3.17 7.84 21.45
C PRO A 155 -4.58 8.23 21.92
N PRO A 156 -5.36 8.94 21.10
CA PRO A 156 -6.74 9.29 21.45
C PRO A 156 -7.59 8.02 21.58
N THR A 157 -8.33 7.88 22.67
CA THR A 157 -9.12 6.67 22.96
C THR A 157 -10.60 6.81 22.59
N THR A 158 -11.15 8.02 22.66
CA THR A 158 -12.58 8.26 22.36
C THR A 158 -12.79 8.41 20.86
N VAL A 159 -13.81 7.74 20.30
CA VAL A 159 -14.19 7.81 18.87
C VAL A 159 -14.20 9.25 18.34
N LYS A 160 -14.80 10.19 19.08
CA LYS A 160 -14.85 11.60 18.69
C LYS A 160 -13.46 12.25 18.62
N LYS A 161 -12.58 11.96 19.58
CA LYS A 161 -11.21 12.50 19.60
C LYS A 161 -10.37 11.89 18.47
N ILE A 162 -10.47 10.57 18.27
CA ILE A 162 -9.82 9.86 17.15
C ILE A 162 -10.20 10.54 15.83
N ALA A 163 -11.50 10.73 15.58
CA ALA A 163 -11.98 11.36 14.35
C ALA A 163 -11.44 12.79 14.18
N THR A 164 -11.56 13.64 15.20
CA THR A 164 -11.09 15.03 15.13
C THR A 164 -9.56 15.15 14.94
N THR A 165 -8.78 14.32 15.64
CA THR A 165 -7.32 14.33 15.50
C THR A 165 -6.90 13.82 14.13
N LEU A 166 -7.51 12.73 13.64
CA LEU A 166 -7.22 12.17 12.34
C LEU A 166 -7.60 13.14 11.21
N ASP A 167 -8.75 13.81 11.30
CA ASP A 167 -9.16 14.83 10.33
C ASP A 167 -8.16 15.99 10.26
N ALA A 168 -7.70 16.48 11.42
CA ALA A 168 -6.71 17.55 11.49
C ALA A 168 -5.35 17.12 10.90
N ASP A 169 -4.93 15.90 11.19
CA ASP A 169 -3.68 15.30 10.69
C ASP A 169 -3.72 15.11 9.17
N ILE A 170 -4.82 14.57 8.63
CA ILE A 170 -5.05 14.44 7.17
C ILE A 170 -5.02 15.81 6.49
N GLN A 171 -5.72 16.82 7.05
CA GLN A 171 -5.72 18.17 6.49
C GLN A 171 -4.33 18.82 6.50
N SER A 172 -3.56 18.61 7.57
CA SER A 172 -2.18 19.09 7.69
C SER A 172 -1.29 18.49 6.60
N ARG A 173 -1.33 17.16 6.43
CA ARG A 173 -0.56 16.45 5.40
C ARG A 173 -0.98 16.84 3.99
N GLU A 174 -2.28 16.98 3.74
CA GLU A 174 -2.81 17.44 2.46
C GLU A 174 -2.29 18.84 2.11
N LYS A 175 -2.23 19.75 3.09
CA LYS A 175 -1.66 21.09 2.91
C LYS A 175 -0.17 21.04 2.58
N GLU A 176 0.60 20.22 3.29
CA GLU A 176 2.04 20.04 3.03
C GLU A 176 2.29 19.45 1.63
N MET A 177 1.56 18.38 1.28
CA MET A 177 1.61 17.76 -0.04
C MET A 177 1.31 18.75 -1.16
N ARG A 178 0.27 19.58 -1.01
CA ARG A 178 -0.04 20.65 -1.98
C ARG A 178 1.10 21.65 -2.14
N GLY A 179 1.74 22.04 -1.04
CA GLY A 179 2.89 22.94 -1.07
C GLY A 179 4.03 22.38 -1.92
N TRP A 180 4.34 21.09 -1.77
CA TRP A 180 5.38 20.44 -2.57
C TRP A 180 4.98 20.19 -4.02
N LEU A 181 3.73 19.77 -4.27
CA LEU A 181 3.20 19.66 -5.64
C LEU A 181 3.36 20.98 -6.39
N GLN A 182 2.97 22.10 -5.77
CA GLN A 182 3.12 23.43 -6.34
C GLN A 182 4.60 23.78 -6.62
N GLN A 183 5.52 23.47 -5.71
CA GLN A 183 6.96 23.68 -5.90
C GLN A 183 7.54 22.85 -7.04
N MET A 184 7.02 21.62 -7.24
CA MET A 184 7.41 20.74 -8.34
C MET A 184 6.75 21.10 -9.68
N GLY A 185 5.76 21.99 -9.68
CA GLY A 185 4.95 22.32 -10.86
C GLY A 185 3.93 21.24 -11.24
N ALA A 186 3.58 20.35 -10.30
CA ALA A 186 2.55 19.34 -10.47
C ALA A 186 1.21 19.83 -9.89
N VAL A 187 0.11 19.60 -10.58
CA VAL A 187 -1.23 20.00 -10.14
C VAL A 187 -1.89 18.90 -9.30
N SER A 188 -1.50 17.65 -9.52
CA SER A 188 -2.15 16.48 -8.92
C SER A 188 -1.17 15.34 -8.62
N LEU A 189 -1.56 14.44 -7.71
CA LEU A 189 -0.81 13.21 -7.43
C LEU A 189 -0.61 12.35 -8.67
N SER A 190 -1.55 12.33 -9.61
CA SER A 190 -1.47 11.56 -10.86
C SER A 190 -0.38 12.03 -11.82
N GLU A 191 0.04 13.29 -11.71
CA GLU A 191 1.15 13.85 -12.51
C GLU A 191 2.51 13.45 -11.96
N LEU A 192 2.58 12.98 -10.71
CA LEU A 192 3.81 12.47 -10.16
C LEU A 192 4.25 11.22 -10.90
N LYS A 193 5.56 11.16 -11.10
CA LYS A 193 6.29 10.14 -11.87
C LYS A 193 7.67 10.01 -11.27
N ARG A 194 8.34 8.90 -11.60
CA ARG A 194 9.66 8.56 -11.08
C ARG A 194 10.74 9.62 -11.33
N HIS A 195 10.59 10.48 -12.34
CA HIS A 195 11.55 11.56 -12.62
C HIS A 195 11.51 12.71 -11.61
N HIS A 196 10.44 12.84 -10.83
CA HIS A 196 10.35 13.79 -9.71
C HIS A 196 11.17 13.34 -8.50
N LEU A 197 11.52 12.05 -8.43
CA LEU A 197 12.26 11.49 -7.31
C LEU A 197 13.76 11.61 -7.49
N ARG A 198 14.42 12.04 -6.41
CA ARG A 198 15.87 12.04 -6.27
C ARG A 198 16.25 11.52 -4.89
N ALA A 199 17.36 10.80 -4.84
CA ALA A 199 17.96 10.41 -3.58
C ALA A 199 18.77 11.57 -3.02
N ASN A 200 18.64 11.80 -1.71
CA ASN A 200 19.41 12.79 -0.96
C ASN A 200 20.74 12.23 -0.41
N SER A 201 20.93 10.90 -0.48
CA SER A 201 22.14 10.23 -0.02
C SER A 201 22.60 9.18 -1.02
N TYR A 202 23.90 8.90 -1.02
CA TYR A 202 24.49 7.86 -1.87
C TYR A 202 23.89 6.48 -1.57
N GLU A 203 23.64 6.18 -0.30
CA GLU A 203 23.02 4.93 0.15
C GLU A 203 21.58 4.78 -0.40
N SER A 204 20.75 5.82 -0.26
CA SER A 204 19.40 5.80 -0.85
C SER A 204 19.44 5.67 -2.37
N ALA A 205 20.38 6.34 -3.04
CA ALA A 205 20.56 6.21 -4.49
C ALA A 205 20.97 4.79 -4.89
N ALA A 206 21.86 4.16 -4.10
CA ALA A 206 22.35 2.81 -4.33
C ALA A 206 21.27 1.74 -4.11
N MET A 207 20.37 1.92 -3.15
CA MET A 207 19.29 0.95 -2.88
C MET A 207 18.06 1.13 -3.78
N SER A 208 17.68 2.37 -4.06
CA SER A 208 16.43 2.68 -4.79
C SER A 208 16.61 2.78 -6.31
N GLY A 209 17.85 2.87 -6.79
CA GLY A 209 18.16 3.18 -8.19
C GLY A 209 17.67 4.58 -8.63
N LEU A 210 17.31 5.45 -7.68
CA LEU A 210 17.03 6.86 -7.94
C LEU A 210 18.33 7.61 -8.27
N ARG A 211 18.18 8.73 -8.96
CA ARG A 211 19.31 9.63 -9.25
C ARG A 211 19.68 10.36 -7.96
N LEU A 212 20.97 10.41 -7.64
CA LEU A 212 21.47 11.25 -6.54
C LEU A 212 21.22 12.73 -6.89
N GLU A 213 20.90 13.54 -5.89
CA GLU A 213 20.77 14.98 -6.05
C GLU A 213 22.06 15.59 -6.66
N GLY A 214 21.91 16.52 -7.60
CA GLY A 214 23.03 17.05 -8.39
C GLY A 214 23.52 16.15 -9.53
N TYR A 215 23.16 14.86 -9.56
CA TYR A 215 23.53 13.93 -10.63
C TYR A 215 22.44 13.83 -11.70
N ARG A 216 22.87 13.75 -12.97
CA ARG A 216 21.95 13.62 -14.11
C ARG A 216 21.56 12.17 -14.41
N GLN A 217 22.40 11.20 -14.05
CA GLN A 217 22.17 9.77 -14.28
C GLN A 217 22.14 9.02 -12.93
N PRO A 218 21.48 7.84 -12.87
CA PRO A 218 21.61 6.92 -11.74
C PRO A 218 23.07 6.49 -11.54
N LEU A 219 23.39 5.96 -10.35
CA LEU A 219 24.72 5.46 -10.06
C LEU A 219 25.15 4.35 -11.03
N PRO A 220 26.45 4.19 -11.34
CA PRO A 220 26.95 3.23 -12.35
C PRO A 220 26.49 1.78 -12.15
N MET A 221 26.26 1.36 -10.91
CA MET A 221 25.75 0.03 -10.57
C MET A 221 24.35 -0.25 -11.13
N TRP A 222 23.54 0.79 -11.37
CA TRP A 222 22.19 0.68 -11.93
C TRP A 222 22.12 0.90 -13.43
N SER A 223 23.13 1.54 -14.03
CA SER A 223 23.20 1.80 -15.49
C SER A 223 23.91 0.69 -16.27
N ARG A 224 24.43 -0.35 -15.59
CA ARG A 224 24.94 -1.57 -16.22
C ARG A 224 23.84 -2.64 -16.25
N LYS A 225 22.94 -2.55 -17.22
CA LYS A 225 22.09 -3.66 -17.65
C LYS A 225 22.10 -3.73 -19.17
#